data_AF-A0A7M4DY58-F1
#
_entry.id   AF-A0A7M4DY58-F1
#
_cell.length_a   1.000
_cell.length_b   1.000
_cell.length_c   1.000
_cell.angle_alpha   90.00
_cell.angle_beta   90.00
_cell.angle_gamma   90.00
#
_symmetry.space_group_name_H-M   'P 1'
#
loop_
_entity.id
_entity.type
_entity.pdbx_description
1 polymer ?
#
loop_
_entity_poly.entity_id
_entity_poly.type
_entity_poly.pdbx_seq_one_letter_code
_entity_poly.pdbx_strand_id
1 'polypeptide(L)'
;MARTKQTARKSTGGKAPRKQLATKAARKSAPATGGVKKPHRYRPGTVALREIRRYQKSTELLIRKLPFQRLVREIAQDFKTDLRFQRGQTEKCGLSTRTQLVYQRAGELNCLD
;
A
#
# COMPACT_ATOMS: atom_id res chain seq x y z
N MET A 1 13.66 -37.12 -43.63
CA MET A 1 14.01 -37.28 -42.21
C MET A 1 14.92 -36.14 -41.79
N ALA A 2 14.54 -35.35 -40.78
CA ALA A 2 15.40 -34.30 -40.22
C ALA A 2 15.51 -34.52 -38.70
N ARG A 3 16.72 -34.82 -38.26
CA ARG A 3 17.08 -35.20 -36.89
C ARG A 3 17.07 -33.96 -35.98
N THR A 4 16.08 -33.84 -35.11
CA THR A 4 16.07 -32.81 -34.05
C THR A 4 17.10 -33.17 -32.98
N LYS A 5 18.14 -32.34 -32.84
CA LYS A 5 19.12 -32.46 -31.76
C LYS A 5 18.46 -32.10 -30.43
N GLN A 6 18.38 -33.07 -29.52
CA GLN A 6 18.00 -32.87 -28.13
C GLN A 6 19.10 -32.04 -27.45
N THR A 7 18.83 -30.79 -27.11
CA THR A 7 19.73 -30.01 -26.24
C THR A 7 19.44 -30.39 -24.80
N ALA A 8 20.44 -30.93 -24.11
CA ALA A 8 20.35 -31.25 -22.69
C ALA A 8 19.99 -29.99 -21.89
N ARG A 9 18.80 -29.96 -21.30
CA ARG A 9 18.47 -29.00 -20.24
C ARG A 9 19.10 -29.52 -18.95
N LYS A 10 19.86 -28.67 -18.25
CA LYS A 10 20.32 -28.95 -16.89
C LYS A 10 19.10 -29.07 -15.98
N SER A 11 18.78 -30.28 -15.54
CA SER A 11 17.90 -30.49 -14.39
C SER A 11 18.74 -30.32 -13.13
N THR A 12 18.69 -29.15 -12.51
CA THR A 12 19.09 -29.07 -11.10
C THR A 12 17.97 -29.68 -10.26
N GLY A 13 18.00 -31.02 -10.19
CA GLY A 13 17.23 -31.81 -9.24
C GLY A 13 17.61 -31.46 -7.80
N GLY A 14 16.66 -31.69 -6.90
CA GLY A 14 16.61 -31.16 -5.54
C GLY A 14 17.88 -31.29 -4.71
N LYS A 15 18.11 -30.29 -3.87
CA LYS A 15 19.09 -30.34 -2.77
C LYS A 15 18.89 -31.61 -1.95
N ALA A 16 19.94 -32.42 -1.82
CA ALA A 16 19.98 -33.56 -0.90
C ALA A 16 19.78 -33.09 0.56
N PRO A 17 19.17 -33.90 1.44
CA PRO A 17 18.98 -33.55 2.85
C PRO A 17 20.34 -33.57 3.56
N ARG A 18 20.89 -32.39 3.84
CA ARG A 18 22.17 -32.23 4.56
C ARG A 18 21.93 -32.27 6.07
N LYS A 19 22.62 -33.19 6.75
CA LYS A 19 22.75 -33.30 8.22
C LYS A 19 22.93 -31.91 8.85
N GLN A 20 22.07 -31.55 9.81
CA GLN A 20 22.13 -30.25 10.51
C GLN A 20 23.38 -30.16 11.37
N LEU A 21 24.34 -29.35 10.92
CA LEU A 21 25.29 -28.68 11.80
C LEU A 21 24.95 -27.19 11.72
N ALA A 22 24.72 -26.59 12.89
CA ALA A 22 24.27 -25.23 13.05
C ALA A 22 25.16 -24.27 12.25
N THR A 23 24.62 -23.74 11.15
CA THR A 23 25.29 -22.73 10.34
C THR A 23 24.64 -21.39 10.68
N LYS A 24 25.42 -20.57 11.39
CA LYS A 24 25.18 -19.15 11.64
C LYS A 24 24.75 -18.51 10.30
N ALA A 25 23.53 -17.98 10.24
CA ALA A 25 22.98 -17.40 9.02
C ALA A 25 23.77 -16.14 8.64
N ALA A 26 24.79 -16.30 7.80
CA ALA A 26 25.39 -15.21 7.08
C ALA A 26 24.31 -14.65 6.13
N ARG A 27 23.72 -13.51 6.53
CA ARG A 27 22.83 -12.74 5.66
C ARG A 27 23.62 -12.43 4.39
N LYS A 28 23.06 -12.79 3.24
CA LYS A 28 23.63 -12.48 1.92
C LYS A 28 23.91 -10.98 1.83
N SER A 29 25.16 -10.59 2.06
CA SER A 29 25.67 -9.28 1.74
C SER A 29 26.46 -9.41 0.44
N ALA A 30 25.99 -8.67 -0.55
CA ALA A 30 26.54 -8.43 -1.89
C ALA A 30 26.80 -9.65 -2.81
N PRO A 31 26.36 -9.62 -4.08
CA PRO A 31 27.00 -10.44 -5.10
C PRO A 31 28.43 -9.91 -5.33
N ALA A 32 29.43 -10.76 -5.05
CA ALA A 32 30.77 -10.55 -5.58
C ALA A 32 30.68 -10.68 -7.12
N THR A 33 31.14 -9.65 -7.83
CA THR A 33 31.22 -9.54 -9.30
C THR A 33 29.89 -9.58 -10.05
N GLY A 34 29.36 -8.39 -10.37
CA GLY A 34 28.19 -8.16 -11.21
C GLY A 34 27.35 -7.02 -10.66
N GLY A 35 27.34 -5.88 -11.36
CA GLY A 35 26.77 -4.61 -10.88
C GLY A 35 25.42 -4.75 -10.18
N VAL A 36 25.26 -4.03 -9.07
CA VAL A 36 24.03 -3.99 -8.27
C VAL A 36 22.83 -3.78 -9.20
N LYS A 37 21.90 -4.75 -9.23
CA LYS A 37 20.66 -4.63 -10.01
C LYS A 37 19.98 -3.32 -9.60
N LYS A 38 19.75 -2.43 -10.57
CA LYS A 38 19.08 -1.15 -10.33
C LYS A 38 17.79 -1.37 -9.53
N PRO A 39 17.50 -0.55 -8.51
CA PRO A 39 16.24 -0.63 -7.78
C PRO A 39 15.07 -0.61 -8.77
N HIS A 40 14.14 -1.55 -8.62
CA HIS A 40 12.97 -1.60 -9.47
C HIS A 40 12.08 -0.39 -9.21
N ARG A 41 11.91 0.47 -10.22
CA ARG A 41 11.00 1.61 -10.18
C ARG A 41 9.77 1.32 -11.04
N TYR A 42 8.58 1.48 -10.46
CA TYR A 42 7.32 1.33 -11.19
C TYR A 42 7.14 2.47 -12.21
N ARG A 43 6.43 2.18 -13.31
CA ARG A 43 6.02 3.19 -14.29
C ARG A 43 5.05 4.18 -13.62
N PRO A 44 5.06 5.47 -14.02
CA PRO A 44 4.06 6.43 -13.54
C PRO A 44 2.64 5.87 -13.75
N GLY A 45 1.73 6.18 -12.82
CA GLY A 45 0.36 5.64 -12.81
C GLY A 45 0.20 4.23 -12.23
N THR A 46 1.24 3.38 -12.22
CA THR A 46 1.11 2.00 -11.72
C THR A 46 0.81 1.93 -10.22
N VAL A 47 1.41 2.83 -9.43
CA VAL A 47 1.16 2.92 -7.98
C VAL A 47 -0.20 3.58 -7.72
N ALA A 48 -0.54 4.64 -8.45
CA ALA A 48 -1.83 5.33 -8.33
C ALA A 48 -3.01 4.39 -8.59
N LEU A 49 -2.99 3.59 -9.66
CA LEU A 49 -4.05 2.62 -9.95
C LEU A 49 -4.18 1.53 -8.88
N ARG A 50 -3.07 1.15 -8.25
CA ARG A 50 -3.08 0.19 -7.14
C ARG A 50 -3.73 0.78 -5.90
N GLU A 51 -3.41 2.04 -5.58
CA GLU A 51 -4.00 2.78 -4.47
C GLU A 51 -5.51 3.02 -4.69
N ILE A 52 -5.92 3.42 -5.90
CA ILE A 52 -7.34 3.57 -6.26
C ILE A 52 -8.11 2.26 -6.01
N ARG A 53 -7.61 1.13 -6.52
CA ARG A 53 -8.24 -0.19 -6.31
C ARG A 53 -8.30 -0.58 -4.83
N ARG A 54 -7.25 -0.28 -4.07
CA ARG A 54 -7.20 -0.54 -2.62
C ARG A 54 -8.27 0.27 -1.89
N TYR A 55 -8.30 1.58 -2.10
CA TYR A 55 -9.21 2.49 -1.37
C TYR A 55 -10.68 2.38 -1.79
N GLN A 56 -10.96 1.89 -3.00
CA GLN A 56 -12.32 1.52 -3.40
C GLN A 56 -12.79 0.22 -2.75
N LYS A 57 -11.87 -0.72 -2.47
CA LYS A 57 -12.19 -2.01 -1.82
C LYS A 57 -12.34 -1.89 -0.30
N SER A 58 -11.58 -1.00 0.34
CA SER A 58 -11.59 -0.80 1.79
C SER A 58 -12.31 0.49 2.21
N THR A 59 -12.83 0.51 3.43
CA THR A 59 -13.49 1.69 4.02
C THR A 59 -12.64 2.38 5.09
N GLU A 60 -11.31 2.25 5.02
CA GLU A 60 -10.41 2.89 5.99
C GLU A 60 -10.41 4.43 5.85
N LEU A 61 -10.19 5.11 6.99
CA LEU A 61 -10.07 6.56 7.02
C LEU A 61 -8.78 6.96 6.29
N LEU A 62 -8.89 7.85 5.29
CA LEU A 62 -7.75 8.35 4.52
C LEU A 62 -6.86 9.29 5.37
N ILE A 63 -7.45 9.93 6.38
CA ILE A 63 -6.78 10.86 7.29
C ILE A 63 -6.55 10.15 8.64
N ARG A 64 -5.40 10.38 9.27
CA ARG A 64 -5.11 9.82 10.61
C ARG A 64 -6.14 10.32 11.64
N LYS A 65 -6.56 9.43 12.55
CA LYS A 65 -7.62 9.71 13.52
C LYS A 65 -7.30 10.88 14.48
N LEU A 66 -6.08 10.95 15.00
CA LEU A 66 -5.69 11.96 15.99
C LEU A 66 -5.69 13.41 15.46
N PRO A 67 -5.05 13.75 14.32
CA PRO A 67 -5.10 15.12 13.80
C PRO A 67 -6.52 15.53 13.40
N PHE A 68 -7.30 14.63 12.80
CA PHE A 68 -8.70 14.91 12.46
C PHE A 68 -9.54 15.19 13.71
N GLN A 69 -9.36 14.41 14.78
CA GLN A 69 -10.03 14.65 16.06
C GLN A 69 -9.65 16.00 16.68
N ARG A 70 -8.39 16.46 16.54
CA ARG A 70 -7.98 17.79 17.03
C ARG A 70 -8.69 18.90 16.25
N LEU A 71 -8.71 18.80 14.92
CA LEU A 71 -9.41 19.76 14.05
C LEU A 71 -10.90 19.86 14.37
N VAL A 72 -11.59 18.72 14.55
CA VAL A 72 -13.02 18.71 14.90
C VAL A 72 -13.27 19.40 16.25
N ARG A 73 -12.35 19.26 17.21
CA ARG A 73 -12.47 19.91 18.53
C ARG A 73 -12.17 21.40 18.48
N GLU A 74 -11.19 21.80 17.68
CA GLU A 74 -10.84 23.20 17.43
C GLU A 74 -12.06 23.95 16.86
N ILE A 75 -12.61 23.47 15.75
CA ILE A 75 -13.80 24.06 15.11
C ILE A 75 -15.00 24.09 16.08
N ALA A 76 -15.23 23.00 16.83
CA ALA A 76 -16.37 22.93 17.74
C ALA A 76 -16.26 23.90 18.93
N GLN A 77 -15.04 24.17 19.39
CA GLN A 77 -14.78 25.11 20.47
C GLN A 77 -15.20 26.54 20.09
N ASP A 78 -15.10 26.90 18.80
CA ASP A 78 -15.51 28.21 18.28
C ASP A 78 -17.03 28.45 18.38
N PHE A 79 -17.83 27.38 18.41
CA PHE A 79 -19.29 27.47 18.53
C PHE A 79 -19.77 27.39 19.98
N LYS A 80 -19.16 26.53 20.80
CA LYS A 80 -19.54 26.36 22.21
C LYS A 80 -18.37 25.81 23.02
N THR A 81 -18.04 26.50 24.11
CA THR A 81 -17.05 26.01 25.08
C THR A 81 -17.63 24.81 25.84
N ASP A 82 -16.80 23.77 26.07
CA ASP A 82 -17.11 22.54 26.84
C ASP A 82 -17.95 21.46 26.14
N LEU A 83 -17.82 21.33 24.83
CA LEU A 83 -18.43 20.20 24.10
C LEU A 83 -17.71 18.87 24.37
N ARG A 84 -18.47 17.87 24.85
CA ARG A 84 -17.99 16.50 25.05
C ARG A 84 -18.42 15.61 23.90
N PHE A 85 -17.45 15.00 23.21
CA PHE A 85 -17.68 14.07 22.12
C PHE A 85 -17.74 12.62 22.62
N GLN A 86 -18.78 11.89 22.26
CA GLN A 86 -18.85 10.44 22.48
C GLN A 86 -17.77 9.72 21.66
N ARG A 87 -17.27 8.59 22.18
CA ARG A 87 -16.28 7.76 21.48
C ARG A 87 -16.86 7.31 20.13
N GLY A 88 -16.13 7.55 19.05
CA GLY A 88 -16.53 7.18 17.68
C GLY A 88 -17.31 8.25 16.90
N GLN A 89 -17.78 9.33 17.54
CA GLN A 89 -18.40 10.47 16.81
C GLN A 89 -17.40 11.12 15.84
N THR A 90 -16.16 11.31 16.26
CA THR A 90 -15.08 11.84 15.41
C THR A 90 -14.74 10.90 14.26
N GLU A 91 -14.86 9.58 14.44
CA GLU A 91 -14.63 8.61 13.36
C GLU A 91 -15.77 8.64 12.33
N LYS A 92 -17.02 8.73 12.78
CA LYS A 92 -18.20 8.90 11.90
C LYS A 92 -18.12 10.19 11.10
N CYS A 93 -17.74 11.30 11.74
CA CYS A 93 -17.50 12.58 11.07
C CYS A 93 -16.39 12.44 10.00
N GLY A 94 -15.32 11.70 10.29
CA GLY A 94 -14.26 11.42 9.31
C GLY A 94 -14.72 10.59 8.10
N LEU A 95 -15.58 9.60 8.32
CA LEU A 95 -16.15 8.79 7.24
C LEU A 95 -17.15 9.58 6.38
N SER A 96 -17.95 10.46 7.01
CA SER A 96 -18.88 11.36 6.33
C SER A 96 -18.14 12.38 5.47
N THR A 97 -17.12 13.04 6.02
CA THR A 97 -16.28 14.00 5.27
C THR A 97 -15.53 13.34 4.11
N ARG A 98 -14.99 12.12 4.29
CA ARG A 98 -14.43 11.32 3.17
C ARG A 98 -15.45 11.14 2.05
N THR A 99 -16.67 10.76 2.40
CA THR A 99 -17.74 10.51 1.43
C THR A 99 -18.12 11.79 0.71
N GLN A 100 -18.30 12.90 1.43
CA GLN A 100 -18.59 14.22 0.86
C GLN A 100 -17.50 14.69 -0.11
N LEU A 101 -16.21 14.56 0.24
CA LEU A 101 -15.10 14.95 -0.65
C LEU A 101 -15.07 14.12 -1.94
N VAL A 102 -15.40 12.82 -1.87
CA VAL A 102 -15.50 11.96 -3.06
C VAL A 102 -16.67 12.39 -3.95
N TYR A 103 -17.84 12.66 -3.37
CA TYR A 103 -19.00 13.14 -4.12
C TYR A 103 -18.80 14.54 -4.72
N GLN A 104 -18.20 15.46 -3.97
CA GLN A 104 -17.91 16.82 -4.44
C GLN A 104 -16.95 16.77 -5.65
N ARG A 105 -15.88 15.98 -5.56
CA ARG A 105 -14.94 15.78 -6.66
C ARG A 105 -15.59 15.09 -7.87
N ALA A 106 -16.47 14.11 -7.64
CA ALA A 106 -17.23 13.47 -8.71
C ALA A 106 -18.19 14.44 -9.40
N GLY A 107 -18.82 15.35 -8.64
CA GLY A 107 -19.66 16.42 -9.18
C GLY A 107 -18.87 17.41 -10.03
N GLU A 108 -17.71 17.87 -9.56
CA GLU A 108 -16.83 18.78 -10.33
C GLU A 108 -16.35 18.14 -11.65
N LEU A 109 -16.05 16.84 -11.65
CA LEU A 109 -15.61 16.13 -12.86
C LEU A 109 -16.74 15.95 -13.88
N ASN A 110 -17.99 15.76 -13.44
CA ASN A 110 -19.14 15.60 -14.33
C ASN A 110 -19.69 16.94 -14.88
N CYS A 111 -19.22 18.09 -14.37
CA CYS A 111 -19.55 19.41 -14.88
C CYS A 111 -18.49 19.98 -15.84
N LEU A 112 -17.43 19.21 -16.13
CA LEU A 112 -16.32 19.59 -17.03
C LEU A 112 -16.39 18.90 -18.41
N ASP A 113 -17.45 18.13 -18.68
CA ASP A 113 -17.86 17.63 -19.99
C ASP A 113 -19.20 18.28 -20.39
#